data_AF-A0A2N5G8N9-F1
#
_entry.id   AF-A0A2N5G8N9-F1
#
_cell.length_a   1.000
_cell.length_b   1.000
_cell.length_c   1.000
_cell.angle_alpha   90.00
_cell.angle_beta   90.00
_cell.angle_gamma   90.00
#
_symmetry.space_group_name_H-M   'P 1'
#
loop_
_entity.id
_entity.type
_entity.pdbx_description
1 polymer ?
#
loop_
_entity_poly.entity_id
_entity_poly.type
_entity_poly.pdbx_seq_one_letter_code
_entity_poly.pdbx_strand_id
1 'polypeptide(L)' 'MGNTCRFVINAVGKGGETYYTHCHDKHELEKWIANHKEKIIMDELKITDKKKNPLLKLVSLIK' A
#
# COMPACT_ATOMS: atom_id res chain seq x y z
N MET A 1 -22.99 4.77 3.38
CA MET A 1 -21.86 4.94 2.45
C MET A 1 -20.57 4.54 3.16
N GLY A 2 -20.30 3.24 3.26
CA GLY A 2 -19.10 2.73 3.93
C GLY A 2 -17.97 2.59 2.92
N ASN A 3 -17.14 3.62 2.80
CA ASN A 3 -15.97 3.58 1.91
C ASN A 3 -14.87 2.74 2.58
N THR A 4 -15.01 1.41 2.55
CA THR A 4 -14.04 0.47 3.14
C THR A 4 -12.88 0.24 2.18
N CYS A 5 -12.00 1.22 2.05
CA CYS A 5 -10.72 1.02 1.36
C CYS A 5 -9.89 0.00 2.15
N ARG A 6 -9.58 -1.15 1.53
CA ARG A 6 -8.77 -2.20 2.17
C ARG A 6 -7.29 -1.86 2.16
N PHE A 7 -6.79 -1.29 1.08
CA PHE A 7 -5.38 -1.00 0.90
C PHE A 7 -5.13 0.50 0.90
N VAL A 8 -4.05 0.92 1.56
CA VAL A 8 -3.51 2.27 1.47
C VAL A 8 -2.14 2.17 0.85
N ILE A 9 -1.90 2.95 -0.20
CA ILE A 9 -0.63 3.01 -0.90
C ILE A 9 0.03 4.34 -0.56
N ASN A 10 1.29 4.28 -0.15
CA ASN A 10 2.17 5.42 -0.02
C ASN A 10 3.44 5.12 -0.82
N ALA A 11 3.76 5.95 -1.80
CA ALA A 11 4.92 5.75 -2.67
C ALA A 11 5.62 7.07 -2.95
N VAL A 12 6.93 6.99 -3.19
CA VAL A 12 7.74 8.11 -3.64
C VAL A 12 7.99 7.96 -5.13
N GLY A 13 7.79 9.05 -5.86
CA GLY A 13 8.07 9.19 -7.27
C GLY A 13 9.54 9.49 -7.53
N LYS A 14 10.05 9.07 -8.70
CA LYS A 14 11.43 9.32 -9.12
C LYS A 14 11.71 10.82 -9.31
N GLY A 15 10.67 11.63 -9.52
CA GLY A 15 10.78 13.10 -9.60
C GLY A 15 10.70 13.82 -8.25
N GLY A 16 10.61 13.09 -7.14
CA GLY A 16 10.43 13.65 -5.80
C GLY A 16 8.97 13.92 -5.43
N GLU A 17 8.00 13.64 -6.31
CA GLU A 17 6.59 13.62 -5.96
C GLU A 17 6.24 12.47 -4.99
N THR A 18 5.17 12.63 -4.22
CA THR A 18 4.65 11.57 -3.34
C THR A 18 3.25 11.18 -3.75
N TYR A 19 2.99 9.88 -3.79
CA TYR A 19 1.68 9.30 -4.09
C TYR A 19 1.04 8.76 -2.83
N TYR A 20 -0.16 9.24 -2.51
CA TYR A 20 -0.98 8.70 -1.44
C TYR A 20 -2.37 8.36 -1.99
N THR A 21 -2.72 7.08 -2.01
CA THR A 21 -4.00 6.64 -2.58
C THR A 21 -4.59 5.46 -1.81
N HIS A 22 -5.87 5.22 -2.04
CA HIS A 22 -6.65 4.16 -1.44
C HIS A 22 -7.18 3.21 -2.51
N CYS A 23 -7.05 1.91 -2.26
CA CYS A 23 -7.65 0.87 -3.11
C CYS A 23 -8.61 0.02 -2.28
N HIS A 24 -9.74 -0.34 -2.88
CA HIS A 24 -10.77 -1.16 -2.24
C HIS A 24 -10.40 -2.63 -2.24
N ASP A 25 -9.78 -3.09 -3.31
CA ASP A 25 -9.45 -4.49 -3.52
C ASP A 25 -8.05 -4.68 -4.13
N LYS A 26 -7.65 -5.96 -4.24
CA LYS A 26 -6.32 -6.34 -4.72
C LYS A 26 -6.15 -6.01 -6.22
N HIS A 27 -7.22 -6.08 -7.00
CA HIS A 27 -7.17 -5.79 -8.43
C HIS A 27 -6.93 -4.30 -8.67
N GLU A 28 -7.60 -3.41 -7.94
CA GLU A 28 -7.33 -1.97 -7.97
C GLU A 28 -5.89 -1.65 -7.57
N LEU A 29 -5.37 -2.31 -6.52
CA LEU A 29 -3.99 -2.15 -6.07
C LEU A 29 -2.99 -2.58 -7.15
N GLU A 30 -3.16 -3.78 -7.72
CA GLU A 30 -2.29 -4.31 -8.78
C GLU A 30 -2.31 -3.41 -10.02
N LYS A 31 -3.49 -2.94 -10.42
CA LYS A 31 -3.64 -2.00 -11.54
C LYS A 31 -2.93 -0.67 -11.26
N TRP A 32 -3.06 -0.14 -10.04
CA TRP A 32 -2.37 1.10 -9.68
C TRP A 32 -0.85 0.93 -9.73
N ILE A 33 -0.32 -0.15 -9.16
CA ILE A 33 1.11 -0.45 -9.19
C ILE A 33 1.59 -0.62 -10.63
N ALA A 34 0.88 -1.39 -11.47
CA ALA A 34 1.27 -1.61 -12.86
C ALA A 34 1.38 -0.29 -13.66
N ASN A 35 0.48 0.64 -13.41
CA ASN A 35 0.45 1.95 -14.09
C ASN A 35 1.53 2.93 -13.58
N HIS A 36 2.00 2.76 -12.35
CA HIS A 36 2.91 3.72 -11.70
C HIS A 36 4.31 3.16 -11.46
N LYS A 37 4.55 1.85 -11.62
CA LYS A 37 5.83 1.17 -11.34
C LYS A 37 7.04 1.81 -11.99
N GLU A 38 6.87 2.43 -13.16
CA GLU A 38 7.95 3.08 -13.89
C GLU A 38 8.28 4.48 -13.35
N LYS A 39 7.29 5.12 -12.71
CA LYS A 39 7.35 6.48 -12.16
C LYS A 39 7.72 6.49 -10.68
N ILE A 40 7.39 5.42 -9.94
CA ILE A 40 7.68 5.31 -8.51
C ILE A 40 8.99 4.57 -8.25
N ILE A 41 9.57 4.84 -7.08
CA ILE A 41 10.69 4.11 -6.52
C ILE A 41 10.09 2.89 -5.80
N MET A 42 10.22 1.72 -6.43
CA MET A 42 9.59 0.48 -5.94
C MET A 42 10.10 0.07 -4.54
N ASP A 43 11.35 0.39 -4.20
CA ASP A 43 11.93 0.19 -2.87
C ASP A 43 11.25 1.02 -1.78
N GLU A 44 10.64 2.16 -2.14
CA GLU A 44 9.95 3.06 -1.21
C GLU A 44 8.42 2.88 -1.23
N LEU A 45 7.91 1.93 -2.00
CA LEU A 45 6.49 1.61 -2.05
C LEU A 45 6.03 0.93 -0.76
N LYS A 46 5.19 1.63 0.01
CA LYS A 46 4.55 1.12 1.24
C LYS A 46 3.07 0.85 1.00
N ILE A 47 2.67 -0.40 1.16
CA ILE A 47 1.27 -0.83 1.05
C ILE A 47 0.78 -1.30 2.41
N THR A 48 -0.29 -0.68 2.91
CA THR A 48 -0.95 -1.04 4.17
C THR A 48 -2.27 -1.73 3.88
N ASP A 49 -2.40 -3.02 4.20
CA ASP A 49 -3.68 -3.75 4.18
C ASP A 49 -4.39 -3.57 5.53
N LYS A 50 -5.45 -2.76 5.56
CA LYS A 50 -6.29 -2.49 6.73
C LYS A 50 -7.08 -3.70 7.20
N LYS A 51 -7.26 -4.71 6.35
CA LYS A 51 -7.99 -5.96 6.68
C LYS A 51 -7.05 -7.04 7.22
N LYS A 52 -5.74 -6.95 6.98
CA LYS A 52 -4.74 -7.77 7.69
C LYS A 52 -4.64 -7.22 9.11
N ASN A 53 -5.25 -7.95 10.05
CA ASN A 53 -5.30 -7.60 11.47
C ASN A 53 -3.96 -7.08 12.03
N PRO A 54 -3.97 -6.06 12.91
CA PRO A 54 -2.82 -5.62 13.70
C PRO A 54 -2.16 -6.70 14.59
N LEU A 55 -2.79 -7.87 14.72
CA LEU A 55 -2.40 -8.97 15.63
C LEU A 55 -1.16 -9.75 15.19
N LEU A 56 -0.72 -9.62 13.93
CA LEU A 56 0.53 -10.26 13.47
C LEU A 56 1.80 -9.54 13.96
N LYS A 57 1.69 -8.41 14.67
CA LYS A 57 2.84 -7.76 15.33
C LYS A 57 3.28 -8.43 16.65
N LEU A 58 2.55 -9.40 17.17
CA LEU A 58 2.85 -10.04 18.47
C LEU A 58 3.75 -11.27 18.41
N VAL A 59 4.09 -11.78 17.22
CA VAL A 59 4.91 -13.01 17.08
C VAL A 59 6.42 -12.73 17.08
N SER A 60 6.85 -11.47 17.16
CA SER A 60 8.28 -11.11 17.24
C SER A 60 8.82 -10.92 18.66
N LEU A 61 8.02 -11.16 19.71
CA LEU A 61 8.39 -10.94 21.11
C LEU A 61 8.60 -12.24 21.93
N ILE A 62 8.56 -13.40 21.29
CA ILE A 62 8.87 -14.68 21.96
C ILE A 62 10.14 -15.23 21.33
N LYS A 63 11.29 -14.82 21.88
CA LYS A 63 12.59 -15.49 21.72
C LYS A 63 13.11 -15.81 23.10
#